data_AF-A0A952HPJ5-F1
#
_entry.id   AF-A0A952HPJ5-F1
#
_cell.length_a   1.000
_cell.length_b   1.000
_cell.length_c   1.000
_cell.angle_alpha   90.00
_cell.angle_beta   90.00
_cell.angle_gamma   90.00
#
_symmetry.space_group_name_H-M   'P 1'
#
loop_
_entity.id
_entity.type
_entity.pdbx_description
1 polymer ?
#
loop_
_entity_poly.entity_id
_entity_poly.type
_entity_poly.pdbx_seq_one_letter_code
_entity_poly.pdbx_strand_id
1 'polypeptide(L)'
;MWKELTFDNLHNHLYDFTKIENGVIDVSGYDFVEPVGIAILKAIKQEIKNIEIKSDPNSRFYSYLKILNETTYDENKTYIPLEVVESGNVDISRDRLVKKIMNDFKDLESDDREDLKRYLDYMVGEILNNAIQHSLSPIGAIVTAQYFPTQRKLQIVVVDRGVGFLHNIQKRYQVNTEQDAILKALEKGVSSPPTKMYSNAIDNAGYG
;
A
#
# COMPACT_ATOMS: atom_id res chain seq x y z
N MET A 1 -23.00 -3.20 -17.48
CA MET A 1 -23.04 -3.17 -16.01
C MET A 1 -21.68 -2.68 -15.56
N TRP A 2 -21.63 -1.58 -14.80
CA TRP A 2 -20.36 -1.09 -14.26
C TRP A 2 -19.81 -2.06 -13.21
N LYS A 3 -18.49 -2.26 -13.22
CA LYS A 3 -17.78 -3.12 -12.26
C LYS A 3 -17.34 -2.31 -11.05
N GLU A 4 -17.14 -2.98 -9.94
CA GLU A 4 -16.43 -2.43 -8.79
C GLU A 4 -15.19 -3.28 -8.54
N LEU A 5 -14.05 -2.64 -8.24
CA LEU A 5 -12.86 -3.34 -7.77
C LEU A 5 -12.75 -3.16 -6.25
N THR A 6 -12.93 -4.23 -5.51
CA THR A 6 -12.78 -4.28 -4.06
C THR A 6 -11.69 -5.27 -3.68
N PHE A 7 -11.21 -5.22 -2.44
CA PHE A 7 -10.27 -6.22 -1.94
C PHE A 7 -10.77 -7.66 -2.13
N ASP A 8 -12.07 -7.89 -1.90
CA ASP A 8 -12.67 -9.23 -1.95
C ASP A 8 -12.68 -9.84 -3.36
N ASN A 9 -12.81 -9.00 -4.39
CA ASN A 9 -12.84 -9.44 -5.78
C ASN A 9 -11.55 -9.17 -6.57
N LEU A 10 -10.54 -8.57 -5.93
CA LEU A 10 -9.30 -8.15 -6.56
C LEU A 10 -8.64 -9.29 -7.35
N HIS A 11 -8.52 -10.48 -6.77
CA HIS A 11 -7.89 -11.64 -7.41
C HIS A 11 -8.55 -12.06 -8.73
N ASN A 12 -9.86 -11.85 -8.88
CA ASN A 12 -10.61 -12.19 -10.09
C ASN A 12 -10.46 -11.16 -11.20
N HIS A 13 -10.07 -9.93 -10.84
CA HIS A 13 -10.09 -8.78 -11.75
C HIS A 13 -8.72 -8.15 -11.95
N LEU A 14 -7.71 -8.52 -11.16
CA LEU A 14 -6.39 -7.88 -11.15
C LEU A 14 -5.73 -7.89 -12.54
N TYR A 15 -5.78 -9.02 -13.24
CA TYR A 15 -5.21 -9.13 -14.59
C TYR A 15 -5.86 -8.15 -15.56
N ASP A 16 -7.19 -8.16 -15.66
CA ASP A 16 -7.93 -7.27 -16.55
C ASP A 16 -7.77 -5.79 -16.14
N PHE A 17 -7.78 -5.51 -14.84
CA PHE A 17 -7.68 -4.17 -14.27
C PHE A 17 -6.31 -3.52 -14.49
N THR A 18 -5.25 -4.33 -14.57
CA THR A 18 -3.87 -3.87 -14.77
C THR A 18 -3.37 -4.08 -16.20
N LYS A 19 -4.23 -4.58 -17.10
CA LYS A 19 -3.86 -4.92 -18.46
C LYS A 19 -3.40 -3.68 -19.22
N ILE A 20 -2.22 -3.77 -19.82
CA ILE A 20 -1.64 -2.70 -20.63
C ILE A 20 -1.79 -3.07 -22.10
N GLU A 21 -2.51 -2.25 -22.86
CA GLU A 21 -2.65 -2.37 -24.30
C GLU A 21 -2.24 -1.05 -24.96
N ASN A 22 -1.23 -1.10 -25.84
CA ASN A 22 -0.71 0.09 -26.53
C ASN A 22 -0.35 1.27 -25.60
N GLY A 23 0.18 0.98 -24.41
CA GLY A 23 0.54 2.00 -23.41
C GLY A 23 -0.63 2.55 -22.61
N VAL A 24 -1.80 1.92 -22.68
CA VAL A 24 -3.02 2.33 -21.97
C VAL A 24 -3.48 1.23 -21.02
N ILE A 25 -3.84 1.60 -19.80
CA ILE A 25 -4.65 0.79 -18.89
C ILE A 25 -6.08 1.33 -18.97
N ASP A 26 -7.00 0.56 -19.56
CA ASP A 26 -8.41 0.93 -19.67
C ASP A 26 -9.22 0.40 -18.48
N VAL A 27 -9.55 1.30 -17.56
CA VAL A 27 -10.40 1.04 -16.40
C VAL A 27 -11.76 1.73 -16.53
N SER A 28 -12.19 2.12 -17.74
CA SER A 28 -13.50 2.74 -17.98
C SER A 28 -14.68 1.83 -17.63
N GLY A 29 -14.46 0.52 -17.51
CA GLY A 29 -15.48 -0.43 -17.06
C GLY A 29 -15.77 -0.39 -15.55
N TYR A 30 -14.98 0.34 -14.76
CA TYR A 30 -15.10 0.40 -13.30
C TYR A 30 -15.77 1.69 -12.85
N ASP A 31 -16.86 1.56 -12.09
CA ASP A 31 -17.51 2.71 -11.45
C ASP A 31 -16.85 3.07 -10.11
N PHE A 32 -16.35 2.07 -9.39
CA PHE A 32 -15.67 2.25 -8.11
C PHE A 32 -14.45 1.34 -8.00
N VAL A 33 -13.41 1.86 -7.35
CA VAL A 33 -12.14 1.16 -7.10
C VAL A 33 -11.72 1.49 -5.67
N GLU A 34 -11.58 0.47 -4.83
CA GLU A 34 -11.02 0.62 -3.49
C GLU A 34 -9.56 1.09 -3.53
N PRO A 35 -9.04 1.72 -2.45
CA PRO A 35 -7.66 2.20 -2.35
C PRO A 35 -6.60 1.21 -2.85
N VAL A 36 -6.80 -0.10 -2.67
CA VAL A 36 -5.87 -1.12 -3.17
C VAL A 36 -5.65 -1.04 -4.69
N GLY A 37 -6.72 -0.85 -5.47
CA GLY A 37 -6.60 -0.71 -6.92
C GLY A 37 -5.91 0.60 -7.31
N ILE A 38 -6.21 1.68 -6.58
CA ILE A 38 -5.59 3.01 -6.81
C ILE A 38 -4.07 2.93 -6.58
N ALA A 39 -3.65 2.30 -5.48
CA ALA A 39 -2.23 2.12 -5.15
C ALA A 39 -1.50 1.27 -6.20
N ILE A 40 -2.13 0.19 -6.69
CA ILE A 40 -1.58 -0.65 -7.77
C ILE A 40 -1.39 0.16 -9.05
N LEU A 41 -2.41 0.93 -9.47
CA LEU A 41 -2.31 1.80 -10.66
C LEU A 41 -1.20 2.85 -10.53
N LYS A 42 -1.07 3.46 -9.36
CA LYS A 42 0.02 4.41 -9.06
C LYS A 42 1.38 3.77 -9.16
N ALA A 43 1.54 2.58 -8.59
CA ALA A 43 2.79 1.84 -8.62
C ALA A 43 3.20 1.50 -10.06
N ILE A 44 2.25 1.02 -10.88
CA ILE A 44 2.50 0.76 -12.32
C ILE A 44 2.93 2.05 -13.02
N LYS A 45 2.21 3.15 -12.80
CA LYS A 45 2.52 4.45 -13.43
C LYS A 45 3.85 5.04 -12.99
N GLN A 46 4.27 4.76 -11.76
CA GLN A 46 5.58 5.19 -11.24
C GLN A 46 6.73 4.41 -11.88
N GLU A 47 6.54 3.13 -12.21
CA GLU A 47 7.56 2.29 -12.85
C GLU A 47 7.60 2.50 -14.37
N ILE A 48 6.43 2.45 -15.03
CA ILE A 48 6.31 2.51 -16.48
C ILE A 48 6.05 3.96 -16.91
N LYS A 49 7.09 4.61 -17.42
CA LYS A 49 6.99 5.96 -17.98
C LYS A 49 6.01 6.00 -19.15
N ASN A 50 5.22 7.08 -19.22
CA ASN A 50 4.26 7.38 -20.28
C ASN A 50 3.06 6.42 -20.40
N ILE A 51 2.70 5.71 -19.33
CA ILE A 51 1.45 4.95 -19.32
C ILE A 51 0.23 5.88 -19.10
N GLU A 52 -0.78 5.72 -19.94
CA GLU A 52 -2.07 6.39 -19.78
C GLU A 52 -3.03 5.49 -18.99
N ILE A 53 -3.77 6.08 -18.06
CA ILE A 53 -4.84 5.37 -17.34
C ILE A 53 -6.14 6.04 -17.75
N LYS A 54 -6.94 5.30 -18.52
CA LYS A 54 -8.22 5.76 -19.06
C LYS A 54 -9.35 5.31 -18.14
N SER A 55 -10.25 6.23 -17.80
CA SER A 55 -11.45 5.95 -17.00
C SER A 55 -12.67 6.63 -17.60
N ASP A 56 -13.88 6.18 -17.25
CA ASP A 56 -15.12 6.84 -17.68
C ASP A 56 -15.29 8.15 -16.87
N PRO A 57 -15.39 9.32 -17.50
CA PRO A 57 -15.61 10.60 -16.81
C PRO A 57 -16.86 10.66 -15.93
N ASN A 58 -17.82 9.77 -16.17
CA ASN A 58 -19.08 9.69 -15.42
C ASN A 58 -19.02 8.69 -14.26
N SER A 59 -17.94 7.93 -14.12
CA SER A 59 -17.75 6.99 -13.00
C SER A 59 -17.52 7.73 -11.69
N ARG A 60 -17.93 7.14 -10.56
CA ARG A 60 -17.53 7.61 -9.22
C ARG A 60 -16.02 7.54 -9.02
N PHE A 61 -15.34 6.66 -9.75
CA PHE A 61 -13.89 6.50 -9.75
C PHE A 61 -13.13 7.65 -10.42
N TYR A 62 -13.74 8.39 -11.36
CA TYR A 62 -13.04 9.44 -12.12
C TYR A 62 -12.40 10.52 -11.24
N SER A 63 -13.03 10.90 -10.12
CA SER A 63 -12.45 11.84 -9.17
C SER A 63 -11.22 11.29 -8.46
N TYR A 64 -11.17 9.97 -8.22
CA TYR A 64 -10.02 9.30 -7.61
C TYR A 64 -8.85 9.17 -8.59
N LEU A 65 -9.10 9.07 -9.90
CA LEU A 65 -8.04 9.09 -10.91
C LEU A 65 -7.25 10.40 -10.91
N LYS A 66 -7.89 11.54 -10.58
CA LYS A 66 -7.19 12.82 -10.46
C LYS A 66 -6.09 12.78 -9.40
N ILE A 67 -6.34 12.06 -8.31
CA ILE A 67 -5.40 11.85 -7.20
C ILE A 67 -4.15 11.07 -7.67
N LEU A 68 -4.27 10.17 -8.66
CA LEU A 68 -3.09 9.46 -9.22
C LEU A 68 -2.04 10.42 -9.80
N ASN A 69 -2.47 11.59 -10.28
CA ASN A 69 -1.61 12.61 -10.87
C ASN A 69 -1.22 13.73 -9.89
N GLU A 70 -1.86 13.81 -8.73
CA GLU A 70 -1.52 14.79 -7.70
C GLU A 70 -0.20 14.37 -7.04
N THR A 71 0.78 15.27 -7.08
CA THR A 71 2.10 15.10 -6.44
C THR A 71 2.13 15.64 -5.01
N THR A 72 1.08 16.37 -4.60
CA THR A 72 1.03 17.11 -3.35
C THR A 72 -0.15 16.68 -2.50
N TYR A 73 0.14 16.34 -1.25
CA TYR A 73 -0.86 16.06 -0.22
C TYR A 73 -1.67 17.33 0.14
N ASP A 74 -3.00 17.25 0.10
CA ASP A 74 -3.91 18.25 0.64
C ASP A 74 -4.45 17.77 2.00
N GLU A 75 -4.04 18.42 3.08
CA GLU A 75 -4.40 18.03 4.45
C GLU A 75 -5.92 18.07 4.70
N ASN A 76 -6.65 18.85 3.90
CA ASN A 76 -8.09 19.08 4.05
C ASN A 76 -8.94 17.99 3.38
N LYS A 77 -8.37 17.10 2.57
CA LYS A 77 -9.11 16.00 1.93
C LYS A 77 -9.40 14.89 2.92
N THR A 78 -10.54 14.22 2.79
CA THR A 78 -10.96 13.13 3.70
C THR A 78 -10.27 11.81 3.44
N TYR A 79 -9.63 11.64 2.29
CA TYR A 79 -8.83 10.45 1.97
C TYR A 79 -7.37 10.64 2.40
N ILE A 80 -6.66 9.54 2.63
CA ILE A 80 -5.24 9.56 3.01
C ILE A 80 -4.38 9.67 1.74
N PRO A 81 -3.29 10.46 1.77
CA PRO A 81 -2.46 10.70 0.60
C PRO A 81 -2.00 9.40 -0.05
N LEU A 82 -2.10 9.38 -1.37
CA LEU A 82 -1.41 8.41 -2.22
C LEU A 82 0.05 8.87 -2.35
N GLU A 83 0.89 8.40 -1.43
CA GLU A 83 2.26 8.89 -1.27
C GLU A 83 3.28 7.88 -1.81
N VAL A 84 4.33 8.37 -2.46
CA VAL A 84 5.54 7.60 -2.79
C VAL A 84 6.49 7.71 -1.60
N VAL A 85 6.78 6.58 -0.98
CA VAL A 85 7.69 6.45 0.15
C VAL A 85 9.06 5.99 -0.36
N GLU A 86 10.09 6.72 0.06
CA GLU A 86 11.48 6.39 -0.19
C GLU A 86 12.20 6.16 1.14
N SER A 87 13.41 5.60 1.09
CA SER A 87 14.17 5.21 2.28
C SER A 87 14.40 6.32 3.31
N GLY A 88 14.42 7.59 2.88
CA GLY A 88 14.62 8.72 3.79
C GLY A 88 13.34 9.24 4.46
N ASN A 89 12.16 8.79 4.01
CA ASN A 89 10.88 9.41 4.36
C ASN A 89 9.90 8.46 5.07
N VAL A 90 10.33 7.23 5.43
CA VAL A 90 9.44 6.23 6.05
C VAL A 90 8.70 6.77 7.27
N ASP A 91 9.42 7.35 8.23
CA ASP A 91 8.82 7.89 9.45
C ASP A 91 7.86 9.05 9.16
N ILE A 92 8.22 9.92 8.20
CA ILE A 92 7.39 11.07 7.80
C ILE A 92 6.08 10.57 7.18
N SER A 93 6.15 9.62 6.26
CA SER A 93 4.97 9.05 5.59
C SER A 93 4.09 8.28 6.57
N ARG A 94 4.69 7.50 7.50
CA ARG A 94 3.98 6.84 8.60
C ARG A 94 3.24 7.87 9.46
N ASP A 95 3.93 8.88 9.97
CA ASP A 95 3.35 9.84 10.91
C ASP A 95 2.18 10.60 10.28
N ARG A 96 2.30 10.96 8.98
CA ARG A 96 1.22 11.58 8.21
C ARG A 96 0.02 10.65 8.05
N LEU A 97 0.27 9.41 7.64
CA LEU A 97 -0.75 8.37 7.48
C LEU A 97 -1.50 8.14 8.80
N VAL A 98 -0.77 7.86 9.89
CA VAL A 98 -1.36 7.57 11.20
C VAL A 98 -2.12 8.80 11.72
N LYS A 99 -1.54 9.99 11.67
CA LYS A 99 -2.23 11.23 12.07
C LYS A 99 -3.56 11.39 11.33
N LYS A 100 -3.59 11.05 10.04
CA LYS A 100 -4.80 11.17 9.23
C LYS A 100 -5.85 10.13 9.63
N ILE A 101 -5.46 8.87 9.80
CA ILE A 101 -6.34 7.81 10.31
C ILE A 101 -6.94 8.26 11.65
N MET A 102 -6.12 8.73 12.58
CA MET A 102 -6.58 9.14 13.92
C MET A 102 -7.58 10.31 13.92
N ASN A 103 -7.67 11.10 12.84
CA ASN A 103 -8.69 12.14 12.71
C ASN A 103 -10.11 11.56 12.53
N ASP A 104 -10.24 10.33 12.05
CA ASP A 104 -11.52 9.64 11.86
C ASP A 104 -11.98 8.92 13.15
N PHE A 105 -11.11 8.84 14.16
CA PHE A 105 -11.35 8.16 15.44
C PHE A 105 -11.34 9.14 16.64
N LYS A 106 -11.87 10.35 16.45
CA LYS A 106 -11.91 11.40 17.50
C LYS A 106 -12.83 11.07 18.67
N ASP A 107 -13.80 10.18 18.45
CA ASP A 107 -14.81 9.80 19.45
C ASP A 107 -14.36 8.64 20.36
N LEU A 108 -13.12 8.14 20.19
CA LEU A 108 -12.53 7.18 21.12
C LEU A 108 -12.09 7.86 22.42
N GLU A 109 -12.18 7.12 23.52
CA GLU A 109 -11.60 7.52 24.80
C GLU A 109 -10.08 7.75 24.67
N SER A 110 -9.51 8.58 25.54
CA SER A 110 -8.10 8.99 25.44
C SER A 110 -7.13 7.81 25.37
N ASP A 111 -7.36 6.81 26.22
CA ASP A 111 -6.46 5.68 26.39
C ASP A 111 -6.58 4.72 25.19
N ASP A 112 -7.80 4.44 24.74
CA ASP A 112 -8.05 3.65 23.52
C ASP A 112 -7.46 4.32 22.28
N ARG A 113 -7.54 5.65 22.22
CA ARG A 113 -6.98 6.44 21.11
C ARG A 113 -5.46 6.41 21.12
N GLU A 114 -4.83 6.46 22.29
CA GLU A 114 -3.38 6.34 22.43
C GLU A 114 -2.90 4.94 22.02
N ASP A 115 -3.57 3.90 22.50
CA ASP A 115 -3.24 2.51 22.15
C ASP A 115 -3.42 2.24 20.65
N LEU A 116 -4.53 2.68 20.05
CA LEU A 116 -4.74 2.57 18.61
C LEU A 116 -3.60 3.27 17.83
N LYS A 117 -3.21 4.48 18.25
CA LYS A 117 -2.11 5.20 17.62
C LYS A 117 -0.81 4.38 17.68
N ARG A 118 -0.48 3.83 18.85
CA ARG A 118 0.74 3.01 19.04
C ARG A 118 0.74 1.76 18.17
N TYR A 119 -0.39 1.07 18.06
CA TYR A 119 -0.52 -0.09 17.17
C TYR A 119 -0.38 0.31 15.71
N LEU A 120 -0.99 1.41 15.28
CA LEU A 120 -0.88 1.91 13.92
C LEU A 120 0.56 2.33 13.59
N ASP A 121 1.23 3.07 14.48
CA ASP A 121 2.63 3.48 14.28
C ASP A 121 3.53 2.25 14.08
N TYR A 122 3.37 1.23 14.93
CA TYR A 122 4.14 0.00 14.81
C TYR A 122 3.82 -0.75 13.51
N MET A 123 2.55 -1.10 13.26
CA MET A 123 2.16 -1.89 12.09
C MET A 123 2.51 -1.20 10.76
N VAL A 124 2.22 0.10 10.65
CA VAL A 124 2.53 0.85 9.42
C VAL A 124 4.04 1.00 9.25
N GLY A 125 4.77 1.24 10.34
CA GLY A 125 6.23 1.33 10.33
C GLY A 125 6.88 0.05 9.83
N GLU A 126 6.50 -1.12 10.38
CA GLU A 126 7.04 -2.42 9.97
C GLU A 126 6.73 -2.73 8.51
N ILE A 127 5.49 -2.55 8.06
CA ILE A 127 5.12 -2.83 6.66
C ILE A 127 5.87 -1.91 5.69
N LEU A 128 5.99 -0.62 5.99
CA LEU A 128 6.76 0.32 5.16
C LEU A 128 8.25 0.00 5.17
N ASN A 129 8.84 -0.29 6.34
CA ASN A 129 10.24 -0.70 6.43
C ASN A 129 10.50 -1.96 5.60
N ASN A 130 9.60 -2.95 5.67
CA ASN A 130 9.69 -4.16 4.86
C ASN A 130 9.67 -3.86 3.36
N ALA A 131 8.71 -3.04 2.94
CA ALA A 131 8.59 -2.61 1.55
C ALA A 131 9.80 -1.79 1.08
N ILE A 132 10.47 -1.04 1.93
CA ILE A 132 11.62 -0.21 1.55
C ILE A 132 12.95 -0.97 1.62
N GLN A 133 13.15 -1.80 2.63
CA GLN A 133 14.45 -2.45 2.90
C GLN A 133 14.63 -3.78 2.16
N HIS A 134 13.52 -4.50 1.91
CA HIS A 134 13.57 -5.87 1.39
C HIS A 134 13.02 -6.02 -0.03
N SER A 135 12.15 -5.11 -0.50
CA SER A 135 11.53 -5.28 -1.83
C SER A 135 12.52 -5.17 -2.99
N LEU A 136 13.57 -4.36 -2.87
CA LEU A 136 14.39 -3.91 -4.01
C LEU A 136 13.60 -3.18 -5.10
N SER A 137 12.43 -2.64 -4.75
CA SER A 137 11.56 -1.91 -5.65
C SER A 137 12.24 -0.66 -6.22
N PRO A 138 12.27 -0.47 -7.55
CA PRO A 138 12.88 0.71 -8.18
C PRO A 138 12.06 1.99 -7.95
N ILE A 139 10.83 1.86 -7.45
CA ILE A 139 9.89 2.96 -7.23
C ILE A 139 9.71 3.31 -5.75
N GLY A 140 10.46 2.67 -4.84
CA GLY A 140 10.16 2.70 -3.41
C GLY A 140 8.86 1.94 -3.12
N ALA A 141 8.01 2.50 -2.25
CA ALA A 141 6.69 1.96 -1.95
C ALA A 141 5.61 3.02 -2.14
N ILE A 142 4.41 2.62 -2.52
CA ILE A 142 3.21 3.47 -2.52
C ILE A 142 2.43 3.19 -1.25
N VAL A 143 2.04 4.22 -0.52
CA VAL A 143 1.16 4.10 0.65
C VAL A 143 -0.10 4.91 0.47
N THR A 144 -1.23 4.36 0.93
CA THR A 144 -2.51 5.06 1.04
C THR A 144 -3.39 4.35 2.06
N ALA A 145 -4.48 4.99 2.47
CA ALA A 145 -5.48 4.35 3.30
C ALA A 145 -6.85 5.04 3.18
N GLN A 146 -7.88 4.38 3.68
CA GLN A 146 -9.21 4.95 3.74
C GLN A 146 -10.02 4.28 4.85
N TYR A 147 -10.72 5.10 5.62
CA TYR A 147 -11.77 4.63 6.51
C TYR A 147 -13.12 4.64 5.77
N PHE A 148 -13.85 3.54 5.86
CA PHE A 148 -15.20 3.35 5.33
C PHE A 148 -16.18 3.22 6.52
N PRO A 149 -16.75 4.33 7.01
CA PRO A 149 -17.54 4.32 8.25
C PRO A 149 -18.75 3.38 8.20
N THR A 150 -19.46 3.36 7.07
CA THR A 150 -20.65 2.51 6.87
C THR A 150 -20.33 1.02 6.86
N GLN A 151 -19.09 0.65 6.50
CA GLN A 151 -18.59 -0.72 6.49
C GLN A 151 -17.80 -1.06 7.75
N ARG A 152 -17.55 -0.07 8.63
CA ARG A 152 -16.65 -0.18 9.79
C ARG A 152 -15.29 -0.79 9.42
N LYS A 153 -14.77 -0.39 8.25
CA LYS A 153 -13.56 -0.94 7.63
C LYS A 153 -12.51 0.15 7.50
N LEU A 154 -11.32 -0.09 8.03
CA LEU A 154 -10.12 0.68 7.72
C LEU A 154 -9.28 -0.13 6.73
N GLN A 155 -8.99 0.43 5.56
CA GLN A 155 -8.08 -0.18 4.60
C GLN A 155 -6.78 0.62 4.59
N ILE A 156 -5.67 -0.02 4.92
CA ILE A 156 -4.31 0.53 4.76
C ILE A 156 -3.63 -0.29 3.67
N VAL A 157 -3.01 0.39 2.71
CA VAL A 157 -2.40 -0.26 1.56
C VAL A 157 -0.97 0.23 1.40
N VAL A 158 -0.05 -0.73 1.34
CA VAL A 158 1.34 -0.53 0.95
C VAL A 158 1.59 -1.39 -0.28
N VAL A 159 2.11 -0.79 -1.35
CA VAL A 159 2.42 -1.48 -2.62
C VAL A 159 3.85 -1.17 -3.00
N ASP A 160 4.68 -2.20 -3.11
CA ASP A 160 5.97 -2.12 -3.80
C ASP A 160 5.91 -2.90 -5.12
N ARG A 161 6.91 -2.69 -5.99
CA ARG A 161 7.10 -3.46 -7.22
C ARG A 161 8.49 -4.11 -7.21
N GLY A 162 8.75 -4.81 -6.12
CA GLY A 162 10.00 -5.49 -5.86
C GLY A 162 10.02 -6.95 -6.29
N VAL A 163 10.92 -7.70 -5.65
CA VAL A 163 11.21 -9.11 -5.94
C VAL A 163 10.19 -10.11 -5.37
N GLY A 164 9.26 -9.65 -4.53
CA GLY A 164 8.23 -10.50 -3.90
C GLY A 164 8.69 -11.25 -2.65
N PHE A 165 7.73 -11.90 -1.98
CA PHE A 165 7.95 -12.61 -0.71
C PHE A 165 8.76 -13.89 -0.92
N LEU A 166 8.37 -14.74 -1.87
CA LEU A 166 9.06 -16.01 -2.11
C LEU A 166 10.56 -15.81 -2.35
N HIS A 167 10.93 -14.90 -3.25
CA HIS A 167 12.33 -14.59 -3.54
C HIS A 167 13.12 -14.18 -2.29
N ASN A 168 12.52 -13.37 -1.41
CA ASN A 168 13.18 -12.91 -0.19
C ASN A 168 13.31 -14.02 0.85
N ILE A 169 12.22 -14.72 1.16
CA ILE A 169 12.20 -15.77 2.19
C ILE A 169 13.10 -16.95 1.79
N GLN A 170 13.18 -17.29 0.50
CA GLN A 170 14.08 -18.33 -0.01
C GLN A 170 15.56 -18.09 0.25
N LYS A 171 15.99 -16.84 0.53
CA LYS A 171 17.38 -16.53 0.86
C LYS A 171 17.83 -17.17 2.18
N ARG A 172 16.89 -17.50 3.08
CA ARG A 172 17.17 -18.05 4.42
C ARG A 172 16.37 -19.31 4.76
N TYR A 173 15.22 -19.53 4.12
CA TYR A 173 14.30 -20.60 4.49
C TYR A 173 13.92 -21.43 3.27
N GLN A 174 13.70 -22.73 3.49
CA GLN A 174 13.23 -23.63 2.43
C GLN A 174 11.72 -23.49 2.27
N VAL A 175 11.30 -22.69 1.29
CA VAL A 175 9.90 -22.48 0.89
C VAL A 175 9.80 -22.55 -0.63
N ASN A 176 8.69 -23.07 -1.15
CA ASN A 176 8.55 -23.36 -2.60
C ASN A 176 7.40 -22.58 -3.26
N THR A 177 6.47 -22.03 -2.47
CA THR A 177 5.31 -21.30 -2.99
C THR A 177 5.18 -19.94 -2.30
N GLU A 178 4.54 -18.97 -2.95
CA GLU A 178 4.23 -17.66 -2.34
C GLU A 178 3.42 -17.83 -1.05
N GLN A 179 2.48 -18.79 -1.02
CA GLN A 179 1.71 -19.09 0.18
C GLN A 179 2.61 -19.56 1.33
N ASP A 180 3.54 -20.48 1.07
CA ASP A 180 4.50 -20.94 2.09
C ASP A 180 5.38 -19.79 2.58
N ALA A 181 5.84 -18.94 1.66
CA ALA A 181 6.67 -17.79 2.00
C ALA A 181 5.92 -16.78 2.90
N ILE A 182 4.65 -16.49 2.59
CA ILE A 182 3.79 -15.63 3.41
C ILE A 182 3.59 -16.25 4.80
N LEU A 183 3.20 -17.52 4.87
CA LEU A 183 3.01 -18.21 6.16
C LEU A 183 4.30 -18.24 6.98
N LYS A 184 5.43 -18.45 6.32
CA LYS A 184 6.75 -18.46 6.96
C LYS A 184 7.10 -17.08 7.51
N ALA A 185 6.83 -16.01 6.77
CA ALA A 185 7.08 -14.63 7.20
C ALA A 185 6.27 -14.21 8.45
N LEU A 186 5.16 -14.88 8.73
CA LEU A 186 4.35 -14.66 9.94
C LEU A 186 4.89 -15.38 11.18
N GLU A 187 5.86 -16.28 11.03
CA GLU A 187 6.48 -16.95 12.18
C GLU A 187 7.39 -16.00 12.94
N LYS A 188 7.36 -16.08 14.27
CA LYS A 188 8.23 -15.29 15.14
C LYS A 188 9.70 -15.54 14.81
N GLY A 189 10.48 -14.46 14.65
CA GLY A 189 11.92 -14.52 14.35
C GLY A 189 12.25 -14.69 12.87
N VAL A 190 11.24 -14.71 11.98
CA VAL A 190 11.47 -14.83 10.54
C VAL A 190 11.59 -13.46 9.90
N SER A 191 12.81 -13.14 9.48
CA SER A 191 13.07 -12.00 8.58
C SER A 191 14.24 -12.32 7.66
N SER A 192 14.32 -11.61 6.53
CA SER A 192 15.51 -11.60 5.68
C SER A 192 16.45 -10.46 6.11
N PRO A 193 17.77 -10.55 5.89
CA PRO A 193 18.63 -9.41 6.18
C PRO A 193 18.28 -8.27 5.20
N PRO A 194 18.31 -7.00 5.63
CA PRO A 194 18.07 -5.89 4.74
C PRO A 194 19.14 -5.89 3.65
N THR A 195 18.72 -5.61 2.40
CA THR A 195 19.65 -5.69 1.26
C THR A 195 20.66 -4.52 1.25
N LYS A 196 20.40 -3.49 2.06
CA LYS A 196 21.34 -2.41 2.36
C LYS A 196 21.59 -2.36 3.87
N MET A 197 22.85 -2.49 4.28
CA MET A 197 23.24 -2.22 5.67
C MET A 197 23.16 -0.72 5.92
N TYR A 198 22.18 -0.31 6.72
CA TYR A 198 22.09 1.04 7.26
C TYR A 198 22.24 1.01 8.79
N SER A 199 22.68 2.13 9.36
CA SER A 199 23.14 2.31 10.74
C SER A 199 22.12 2.03 11.85
N ASN A 200 20.87 1.72 11.51
CA ASN A 200 19.78 1.48 12.48
C ASN A 200 19.39 -0.01 12.54
N ALA A 201 20.34 -0.92 12.34
CA ALA A 201 20.13 -2.37 12.43
C ALA A 201 19.77 -2.87 13.86
N ILE A 202 19.48 -1.98 14.81
CA ILE A 202 19.28 -2.29 16.23
C ILE A 202 17.80 -2.48 16.59
N ASP A 203 16.84 -1.97 15.78
CA ASP A 203 15.41 -1.99 16.17
C ASP A 203 14.56 -3.07 15.48
N ASN A 204 15.12 -3.83 14.53
CA ASN A 204 14.38 -4.92 13.86
C ASN A 204 14.39 -6.17 14.76
N ALA A 205 13.52 -6.20 15.77
CA ALA A 205 13.40 -7.29 16.75
C ALA A 205 12.85 -8.62 16.19
N GLY A 206 12.87 -8.82 14.86
CA GLY A 206 12.50 -10.09 14.23
C GLY A 206 11.05 -10.51 14.49
N TYR A 207 10.13 -9.55 14.63
CA TYR A 207 8.71 -9.86 14.81
C TYR A 207 7.90 -9.98 13.51
N GLY A 208 8.56 -9.77 12.35
CA GLY A 208 7.98 -9.93 11.02
C GLY A 208 7.64 -8.60 10.37
#